data_AF-A0A7R7JAT5-F1
#
_entry.id   AF-A0A7R7JAT5-F1
#
_cell.length_a   1.000
_cell.length_b   1.000
_cell.length_c   1.000
_cell.angle_alpha   90.00
_cell.angle_beta   90.00
_cell.angle_gamma   90.00
#
_symmetry.space_group_name_H-M   'P 1'
#
loop_
_entity.id
_entity.type
_entity.pdbx_description
1 polymer ?
#
loop_
_entity_poly.entity_id
_entity_poly.type
_entity_poly.pdbx_seq_one_letter_code
_entity_poly.pdbx_strand_id
1 'polypeptide(L)' 'MVTVMPGTIEDIAYAYTETAAREAASTIEARFPDCEIRISETLIPNETGYFDTGFVIYPFGNDVPY' A
#
# COMPACT_ATOMS: atom_id res chain seq x y z
N MET A 1 -3.83 0.41 15.10
CA MET A 1 -2.46 0.76 15.53
C MET A 1 -1.54 0.32 14.42
N VAL A 2 -1.01 1.25 13.62
CA VAL A 2 -0.10 0.94 12.50
C VAL A 2 1.32 1.12 13.02
N THR A 3 2.07 0.02 13.12
CA THR A 3 3.48 0.03 13.53
C THR A 3 4.32 0.17 12.26
N VAL A 4 4.88 1.36 12.03
CA VAL A 4 5.81 1.59 10.90
C VAL A 4 7.23 1.57 11.45
N MET A 5 8.00 0.53 11.13
CA MET A 5 9.43 0.45 11.48
C MET A 5 10.25 1.29 10.47
N PRO A 6 11.28 2.04 10.90
CA PRO A 6 12.09 2.85 10.00
C PRO A 6 13.21 1.99 9.39
N GLY A 7 13.29 1.89 8.06
CA GLY A 7 14.50 1.35 7.42
C GLY A 7 14.38 0.91 5.97
N THR A 8 13.23 0.42 5.55
CA THR A 8 13.04 -0.09 4.19
C THR A 8 11.61 0.20 3.76
N ILE A 9 11.41 0.60 2.50
CA ILE A 9 10.07 0.58 1.89
C ILE A 9 9.75 -0.90 1.62
N GLU A 10 9.46 -1.65 2.69
CA GLU A 10 9.05 -3.06 2.63
C GLU A 10 7.57 -3.24 2.99
N ASP A 11 6.88 -2.16 3.38
CA ASP A 11 5.54 -2.24 3.92
C ASP A 11 4.51 -2.01 2.80
N ILE A 12 3.93 -3.10 2.33
CA ILE A 12 2.77 -3.10 1.45
C ILE A 12 1.57 -2.60 2.26
N ALA A 13 0.91 -1.55 1.80
CA ALA A 13 -0.29 -1.03 2.46
C ALA A 13 -1.56 -1.57 1.80
N TYR A 14 -2.63 -1.71 2.60
CA TYR A 14 -3.94 -2.19 2.14
C TYR A 14 -5.02 -1.16 2.47
N ALA A 15 -5.96 -0.98 1.56
CA ALA A 15 -7.12 -0.11 1.74
C ALA A 15 -8.39 -0.80 1.21
N TYR A 16 -9.52 -0.59 1.88
CA TYR A 16 -10.81 -1.14 1.45
C TYR A 16 -11.55 -0.26 0.43
N THR A 17 -11.04 0.94 0.15
CA THR A 17 -11.62 1.87 -0.83
C THR A 17 -10.53 2.50 -1.67
N GLU A 18 -10.87 2.85 -2.91
CA GLU A 18 -9.94 3.49 -3.84
C GLU A 18 -9.46 4.84 -3.31
N THR A 19 -10.36 5.61 -2.68
CA THR A 19 -10.03 6.91 -2.09
C THR A 19 -8.98 6.76 -0.98
N ALA A 20 -9.17 5.82 -0.06
CA ALA A 20 -8.20 5.57 1.00
C ALA A 20 -6.86 5.07 0.43
N ALA A 21 -6.89 4.28 -0.65
CA ALA A 21 -5.69 3.83 -1.33
C ALA A 21 -4.88 5.00 -1.91
N ARG A 22 -5.57 5.96 -2.53
CA ARG A 22 -4.96 7.18 -3.08
C ARG A 22 -4.43 8.12 -2.00
N GLU A 23 -5.15 8.29 -0.89
CA GLU A 23 -4.67 9.10 0.24
C GLU A 23 -3.41 8.49 0.89
N ALA A 24 -3.39 7.16 1.04
CA ALA A 24 -2.23 6.44 1.54
C ALA A 24 -1.04 6.56 0.57
N ALA A 25 -1.26 6.40 -0.74
CA ALA A 25 -0.22 6.60 -1.75
C ALA A 25 0.35 8.03 -1.69
N SER A 26 -0.50 9.05 -1.61
CA SER A 26 -0.06 10.45 -1.51
C SER A 26 0.76 10.72 -0.24
N THR A 27 0.39 10.09 0.88
CA THR A 27 1.14 10.17 2.14
C THR A 27 2.52 9.52 2.02
N ILE A 28 2.62 8.39 1.30
CA ILE A 28 3.89 7.70 1.06
C ILE A 28 4.78 8.54 0.12
N GLU A 29 4.23 9.07 -0.97
CA GLU A 29 4.93 9.97 -1.91
C GLU A 29 5.50 11.20 -1.20
N ALA A 30 4.72 11.83 -0.30
CA ALA A 30 5.18 12.98 0.46
C ALA A 30 6.37 12.67 1.38
N ARG A 31 6.48 11.42 1.85
CA ARG A 31 7.57 10.95 2.71
C ARG A 31 8.77 10.44 1.92
N PHE A 32 8.52 9.86 0.74
CA PHE A 32 9.49 9.24 -0.15
C PHE A 32 9.23 9.70 -1.59
N PRO A 33 9.69 10.90 -1.99
CA PRO A 33 9.37 11.48 -3.29
C PRO A 33 9.95 10.70 -4.48
N ASP A 34 11.01 9.92 -4.25
CA ASP A 34 11.66 9.08 -5.26
C ASP A 34 11.10 7.63 -5.30
N CYS A 35 10.03 7.35 -4.56
CA CYS A 35 9.39 6.03 -4.53
C CYS A 35 8.39 5.88 -5.69
N GLU A 36 8.50 4.81 -6.48
CA GLU A 36 7.44 4.46 -7.42
C GLU A 36 6.30 3.79 -6.64
N ILE A 37 5.06 4.27 -6.79
CA ILE A 37 3.89 3.68 -6.11
C ILE A 37 2.97 3.05 -7.14
N ARG A 38 2.62 1.77 -6.93
CA ARG A 38 1.58 1.09 -7.71
C ARG A 38 0.40 0.72 -6.83
N ILE A 39 -0.81 0.99 -7.30
CA ILE A 39 -2.05 0.57 -6.64
C ILE A 39 -2.70 -0.51 -7.51
N SER A 40 -3.08 -1.63 -6.90
CA SER A 40 -3.77 -2.73 -7.59
C SER A 40 -5.02 -3.13 -6.82
N GLU A 41 -6.13 -3.31 -7.53
CA GLU A 41 -7.35 -3.88 -6.95
C GLU A 41 -7.12 -5.37 -6.65
N THR A 42 -7.54 -5.81 -5.47
CA THR A 42 -7.45 -7.19 -5.01
C THR A 42 -8.71 -7.61 -4.27
N LEU A 43 -8.79 -8.90 -3.95
CA LEU A 43 -9.80 -9.47 -3.08
C LEU A 43 -9.19 -9.76 -1.71
N ILE A 44 -9.69 -9.10 -0.67
CA ILE A 44 -9.23 -9.25 0.71
C ILE A 44 -10.23 -10.13 1.47
N PRO A 45 -9.80 -11.23 2.11
CA PRO A 45 -10.70 -12.04 2.92
C PRO A 45 -11.15 -11.23 4.14
N ASN A 46 -12.46 -11.22 4.41
CA ASN A 46 -13.03 -10.58 5.57
C ASN A 46 -13.27 -11.56 6.72
N GLU A 47 -13.65 -11.04 7.90
CA GLU A 47 -13.87 -11.84 9.11
C GLU A 47 -15.01 -12.87 8.97
N THR A 48 -15.88 -12.70 7.98
CA THR A 48 -16.98 -13.62 7.66
C THR A 48 -16.60 -14.72 6.66
N GLY A 49 -15.35 -14.74 6.19
CA GLY A 49 -14.84 -15.73 5.22
C GLY A 49 -15.23 -15.45 3.77
N TYR A 50 -15.77 -14.26 3.47
CA TYR A 50 -16.02 -13.78 2.11
C TYR A 50 -14.87 -12.90 1.64
N PHE A 51 -14.81 -12.64 0.34
CA PHE A 51 -13.83 -11.73 -0.26
C PHE A 51 -14.47 -10.38 -0.54
N ASP A 52 -13.93 -9.32 0.06
CA ASP A 52 -14.27 -7.94 -0.27
C ASP A 52 -13.26 -7.38 -1.27
N THR A 53 -13.73 -6.46 -2.13
CA THR A 53 -12.83 -5.69 -2.98
C THR A 53 -12.00 -4.75 -2.10
N GLY A 54 -10.69 -4.79 -2.31
CA GLY A 54 -9.73 -3.90 -1.66
C GLY A 54 -8.64 -3.48 -2.63
N PHE A 55 -7.69 -2.72 -2.13
CA PHE A 55 -6.60 -2.13 -2.88
C PHE A 55 -5.30 -2.40 -2.14
N VAL A 56 -4.31 -2.86 -2.90
CA VAL A 56 -2.94 -3.06 -2.42
C VAL A 56 -2.09 -1.94 -2.98
N ILE A 57 -1.28 -1.34 -2.11
CA ILE A 57 -0.38 -0.24 -2.43
C ILE A 57 1.04 -0.79 -2.29
N TYR A 58 1.75 -0.81 -3.41
CA TYR A 58 3.12 -1.28 -3.54
C TYR A 58 4.03 -0.07 -3.70
N PRO A 59 4.69 0.38 -2.63
CA PRO A 59 5.75 1.36 -2.73
C PRO A 59 7.05 0.64 -3.09
N PHE A 60 7.62 0.94 -4.25
CA PHE A 60 8.91 0.42 -4.71
C PHE A 60 9.98 1.48 -4.44
N GLY A 61 10.88 1.16 -3.51
CA GLY A 61 12.14 1.89 -3.37
C GLY A 61 13.09 1.53 -4.51
N ASN A 62 14.08 2.38 -4.76
CA ASN A 62 15.13 2.20 -5.78
C ASN A 62 16.08 1.00 -5.51
N ASP A 63 15.72 0.10 -4.59
CA ASP A 63 16.49 -1.08 -4.14
C ASP A 63 16.02 -2.39 -4.81
N VAL A 64 15.02 -2.35 -5.68
CA VAL A 64 14.51 -3.56 -6.37
C VAL A 64 15.03 -3.59 -7.82
N PRO A 65 16.04 -4.44 -8.14
CA PRO A 65 16.50 -4.59 -9.52
C PRO A 65 15.42 -5.26 -10.36
N TYR A 66 15.12 -4.62 -11.49
CA TYR A 66 14.13 -4.99 -12.51
C TYR A 66 14.37 -6.37 -13.12
#